data_AF-A0A7J9RP12-F1
#
_entry.id   AF-A0A7J9RP12-F1
#
_cell.length_a   1.000
_cell.length_b   1.000
_cell.length_c   1.000
_cell.angle_alpha   90.00
_cell.angle_beta   90.00
_cell.angle_gamma   90.00
#
_symmetry.space_group_name_H-M   'P 1'
#
loop_
_entity.id
_entity.type
_entity.pdbx_description
1 polymer ?
#
loop_
_entity_poly.entity_id
_entity_poly.type
_entity_poly.pdbx_seq_one_letter_code
_entity_poly.pdbx_strand_id
1 'polypeptide(L)'
;MASTAKFWREQESRYNLQGTHCTSCDKFFYPPRSVCPHCRRKGAFEPYKFKGTGEIVTYTTVYQAPKNHNRRSPYTLAIIKLDEGARLLSEVICEPESISTGMRVRSVFRKL
;
A
#
# COMPACT_ATOMS: atom_id res chain seq x y z
N MET A 1 -16.72 -6.15 7.26
CA MET A 1 -15.36 -6.68 7.57
C MET A 1 -14.92 -7.58 6.42
N ALA A 2 -13.62 -7.60 6.07
CA ALA A 2 -13.14 -8.55 5.06
C ALA A 2 -13.33 -9.99 5.57
N SER A 3 -13.71 -10.92 4.68
CA SER A 3 -13.83 -12.34 5.00
C SER A 3 -12.51 -12.89 5.56
N THR A 4 -12.57 -13.77 6.57
CA THR A 4 -11.41 -14.43 7.19
C THR A 4 -10.50 -15.07 6.13
N ALA A 5 -11.09 -15.74 5.13
CA ALA A 5 -10.34 -16.38 4.05
C ALA A 5 -9.61 -15.38 3.13
N LYS A 6 -10.14 -14.16 2.98
CA LYS A 6 -9.46 -13.10 2.23
C LYS A 6 -8.30 -12.54 3.04
N PHE A 7 -8.51 -12.26 4.33
CA PHE A 7 -7.46 -11.75 5.21
C PHE A 7 -6.27 -12.71 5.29
N TRP A 8 -6.54 -14.01 5.46
CA TRP A 8 -5.50 -15.04 5.54
C TRP A 8 -4.66 -15.13 4.26
N ARG A 9 -5.29 -15.14 3.07
CA ARG A 9 -4.56 -15.19 1.80
C ARG A 9 -3.71 -13.94 1.51
N GLU A 10 -4.10 -12.79 2.04
CA GLU A 10 -3.39 -11.52 1.81
C GLU A 10 -2.37 -11.20 2.92
N GLN A 11 -2.20 -12.10 3.91
CA GLN A 11 -1.42 -11.83 5.12
C GLN A 11 0.05 -11.50 4.81
N GLU A 12 0.73 -12.31 4.00
CA GLU A 12 2.13 -12.07 3.63
C GLU A 12 2.32 -10.69 2.99
N SER A 13 1.45 -10.34 2.04
CA SER A 13 1.49 -9.05 1.36
C SER A 13 1.29 -7.89 2.33
N ARG A 14 0.28 -7.99 3.21
CA ARG A 14 -0.07 -6.92 4.15
C ARG A 14 0.96 -6.74 5.27
N TYR A 15 1.55 -7.83 5.75
CA TYR A 15 2.43 -7.81 6.92
C TYR A 15 3.86 -7.44 6.53
N ASN A 16 4.33 -7.99 5.40
CA ASN A 16 5.72 -7.87 4.97
C ASN A 16 5.90 -6.90 3.80
N LEU A 17 4.84 -6.23 3.36
CA LEU A 17 4.82 -5.40 2.16
C LEU A 17 5.33 -6.18 0.93
N GLN A 18 4.92 -7.44 0.82
CA GLN A 18 5.33 -8.33 -0.25
C GLN A 18 4.42 -8.16 -1.47
N GLY A 19 5.03 -7.92 -2.62
CA GLY A 19 4.37 -7.89 -3.92
C GLY A 19 5.13 -8.75 -4.93
N THR A 20 5.14 -8.31 -6.18
CA THR A 20 5.72 -9.08 -7.30
C THR A 20 6.57 -8.18 -8.18
N HIS A 21 7.70 -8.71 -8.64
CA HIS A 21 8.59 -8.09 -9.62
C HIS A 21 8.49 -8.84 -10.95
N CYS A 22 8.21 -8.12 -12.05
CA CYS A 22 8.14 -8.71 -13.37
C CYS A 22 9.52 -8.68 -14.05
N THR A 23 10.23 -9.81 -14.06
CA THR A 23 11.59 -9.91 -14.62
C THR A 23 11.65 -9.64 -16.12
N SER A 24 10.52 -9.72 -16.84
CA SER A 24 10.45 -9.41 -18.28
C SER A 24 10.44 -7.90 -18.60
N CYS A 25 10.03 -7.02 -17.67
CA CYS A 25 9.94 -5.57 -17.92
C CYS A 25 10.41 -4.70 -16.77
N ASP A 26 11.03 -5.31 -15.76
CA ASP A 26 11.65 -4.65 -14.62
C ASP A 26 10.68 -3.77 -13.80
N LYS A 27 9.41 -4.16 -13.74
CA LYS A 27 8.35 -3.42 -13.03
C LYS A 27 7.91 -4.12 -11.76
N PHE A 28 7.75 -3.31 -10.72
CA PHE A 28 7.30 -3.74 -9.39
C PHE A 28 5.81 -3.48 -9.21
N PHE A 29 5.10 -4.44 -8.62
CA PHE A 29 3.66 -4.36 -8.40
C PHE A 29 3.31 -4.68 -6.96
N TYR A 30 2.48 -3.82 -6.38
CA TYR A 30 1.84 -4.02 -5.10
C TYR A 30 0.37 -3.58 -5.21
N PRO A 31 -0.62 -4.38 -4.77
CA PRO A 31 -0.50 -5.76 -4.25
C PRO A 31 0.08 -6.75 -5.30
N PRO A 32 0.49 -7.98 -4.89
CA PRO A 32 1.04 -8.98 -5.81
C PRO A 32 0.04 -9.33 -6.91
N ARG A 33 0.53 -9.51 -8.14
CA ARG A 33 -0.28 -9.84 -9.32
C ARG A 33 0.16 -11.16 -9.95
N SER A 34 -0.80 -11.89 -10.52
CA SER A 34 -0.53 -13.09 -11.31
C SER A 34 -0.27 -12.80 -12.79
N VAL A 35 -0.70 -11.65 -13.30
CA VAL A 35 -0.55 -11.26 -14.72
C VAL A 35 -0.02 -9.84 -14.85
N CYS A 36 1.04 -9.68 -15.64
CA CYS A 36 1.67 -8.38 -15.87
C CYS A 36 0.81 -7.55 -16.83
N PRO A 37 0.42 -6.31 -16.49
CA PRO A 37 -0.37 -5.47 -17.39
C PRO A 37 0.40 -5.05 -18.65
N HIS A 38 1.75 -5.07 -18.61
CA HIS A 38 2.59 -4.69 -19.75
C HIS A 38 2.93 -5.89 -20.64
N CYS A 39 3.46 -6.98 -20.06
CA CYS A 39 3.92 -8.16 -20.80
C CYS A 39 2.81 -9.21 -21.02
N ARG A 40 1.69 -9.09 -20.29
CA ARG A 40 0.58 -10.05 -20.27
C ARG A 40 1.13 -11.46 -19.96
N ARG A 41 0.78 -12.45 -20.80
CA ARG A 41 1.21 -13.84 -20.68
C ARG A 41 2.72 -14.06 -20.77
N LYS A 42 3.48 -13.11 -21.32
CA LYS A 42 4.95 -13.17 -21.41
C LYS A 42 5.66 -12.66 -20.14
N GLY A 43 4.90 -12.10 -19.19
CA GLY A 43 5.46 -11.61 -17.93
C GLY A 43 5.83 -12.79 -17.03
N ALA A 44 7.09 -12.88 -16.64
CA ALA A 44 7.54 -13.76 -15.58
C ALA A 44 7.61 -12.97 -14.27
N PHE A 45 7.03 -13.52 -13.20
CA PHE A 45 7.00 -12.88 -11.89
C PHE A 45 7.84 -13.64 -10.88
N GLU A 46 8.50 -12.88 -10.02
CA GLU A 46 9.08 -13.37 -8.79
C GLU A 46 8.51 -12.59 -7.58
N PRO A 47 8.43 -13.20 -6.39
CA PRO A 47 8.07 -12.48 -5.17
C PRO A 47 9.09 -11.39 -4.88
N TYR A 48 8.61 -10.20 -4.48
CA TYR A 48 9.48 -9.09 -4.12
C TYR A 48 9.04 -8.44 -2.82
N LYS A 49 9.98 -8.24 -1.89
CA LYS A 49 9.75 -7.54 -0.64
C LYS A 49 10.19 -6.08 -0.78
N PHE A 50 9.23 -5.17 -0.70
CA PHE A 50 9.50 -3.73 -0.79
C PHE A 50 10.21 -3.23 0.48
N LYS A 51 11.05 -2.20 0.34
CA LYS A 51 11.77 -1.56 1.45
C LYS A 51 10.84 -0.89 2.46
N GLY A 52 9.63 -0.54 2.02
CA GLY A 52 8.62 0.13 2.84
C GLY A 52 8.84 1.63 2.99
N THR A 53 9.71 2.22 2.18
CA THR A 53 9.91 3.67 2.10
C THR A 53 9.26 4.23 0.84
N GLY A 54 8.77 5.47 0.92
CA GLY A 54 8.09 6.12 -0.20
C GLY A 54 7.78 7.58 0.05
N GLU A 55 7.08 8.20 -0.89
CA GLU A 55 6.62 9.58 -0.81
C GLU A 55 5.09 9.67 -0.96
N ILE A 56 4.52 10.71 -0.35
CA ILE A 56 3.11 11.05 -0.51
C ILE A 56 2.86 11.69 -1.87
N VAL A 57 2.03 11.05 -2.69
CA VAL A 57 1.59 11.59 -3.98
C VAL A 57 0.41 12.56 -3.79
N THR A 58 -0.52 12.18 -2.92
CA THR A 58 -1.69 12.99 -2.56
C THR A 58 -2.30 12.42 -1.28
N TYR A 59 -3.03 13.25 -0.54
CA TYR A 59 -3.63 12.87 0.74
C TYR A 59 -4.97 13.56 0.99
N THR A 60 -5.72 13.03 1.95
CA THR A 60 -6.95 13.62 2.46
C THR A 60 -7.15 13.25 3.93
N THR A 61 -7.67 14.17 4.73
CA THR A 61 -8.02 13.93 6.13
C THR A 61 -9.51 13.67 6.25
N VAL A 62 -9.86 12.51 6.79
CA VAL A 62 -11.23 12.11 7.05
C VAL A 62 -11.63 12.58 8.44
N TYR A 63 -12.42 13.66 8.51
CA TYR A 63 -12.93 14.20 9.77
C TYR A 63 -14.21 13.51 10.26
N GLN A 64 -14.99 12.93 9.34
CA GLN A 64 -16.23 12.23 9.66
C GLN A 64 -16.18 10.81 9.11
N ALA A 65 -15.88 9.85 9.99
CA ALA A 65 -15.88 8.43 9.64
C ALA A 65 -17.27 7.77 9.82
N PRO A 66 -17.56 6.69 9.07
CA PRO A 66 -18.74 5.87 9.34
C PRO A 66 -18.73 5.30 10.77
N LYS A 67 -19.91 5.19 11.40
CA LYS A 67 -20.07 4.72 12.80
C LYS A 67 -19.42 3.36 13.12
N ASN A 68 -19.32 2.47 12.14
CA ASN A 68 -18.83 1.10 12.32
C ASN A 68 -17.33 0.93 11.98
N HIS A 69 -16.59 2.03 11.91
CA HIS A 69 -15.18 1.98 11.55
C HIS A 69 -14.30 1.91 12.81
N ASN A 70 -13.38 0.95 12.86
CA ASN A 70 -12.40 0.81 13.95
C ASN A 70 -11.40 1.99 14.04
N ARG A 71 -11.50 2.98 13.15
CA ARG A 71 -10.57 4.12 13.09
C ARG A 71 -11.11 5.29 13.90
N ARG A 72 -10.23 5.93 14.66
CA ARG A 72 -10.55 7.17 15.35
C ARG A 72 -10.46 8.32 14.33
N SER A 73 -11.51 9.13 14.25
CA SER A 73 -11.46 10.38 13.48
C SER A 73 -10.80 11.48 14.32
N PRO A 74 -10.03 12.39 13.73
CA PRO A 74 -9.61 12.41 12.32
C PRO A 74 -8.51 11.39 12.01
N TYR A 75 -8.47 10.90 10.77
CA TYR A 75 -7.33 10.12 10.25
C TYR A 75 -7.00 10.53 8.82
N THR A 76 -5.72 10.44 8.46
CA THR A 76 -5.25 10.87 7.14
C THR A 76 -4.96 9.68 6.24
N LEU A 77 -5.59 9.67 5.06
CA LEU A 77 -5.32 8.70 4.00
C LEU A 77 -4.40 9.33 2.96
N ALA A 78 -3.46 8.55 2.45
CA ALA A 78 -2.57 8.97 1.39
C ALA A 78 -2.41 7.90 0.31
N ILE A 79 -2.25 8.35 -0.93
CA ILE A 79 -1.65 7.55 -1.98
C ILE A 79 -0.13 7.73 -1.85
N ILE A 80 0.56 6.65 -1.56
CA ILE A 80 2.01 6.62 -1.35
C ILE A 80 2.64 5.93 -2.55
N LYS A 81 3.65 6.56 -3.15
CA LYS A 81 4.53 5.95 -4.15
C LYS A 81 5.75 5.40 -3.42
N LEU A 82 5.89 4.08 -3.42
CA LEU A 82 7.09 3.41 -2.90
C LEU A 82 8.31 3.76 -3.76
N ASP A 83 9.50 3.66 -3.20
CA ASP A 83 10.74 3.99 -3.92
C ASP A 83 10.97 3.11 -5.14
N GLU A 84 10.47 1.88 -5.10
CA GLU A 84 10.46 0.93 -6.22
C GLU A 84 9.37 1.25 -7.28
N GLY A 85 8.54 2.25 -7.04
CA GLY A 85 7.60 2.83 -7.99
C GLY A 85 6.14 2.40 -7.86
N ALA A 86 5.84 1.31 -7.13
CA ALA A 86 4.48 0.88 -6.88
C ALA A 86 3.71 1.90 -6.02
N ARG A 87 2.39 2.03 -6.24
CA ARG A 87 1.53 2.94 -5.48
C ARG A 87 0.55 2.17 -4.61
N LEU A 88 0.33 2.62 -3.38
CA LEU A 88 -0.63 2.02 -2.47
C LEU A 88 -1.42 3.11 -1.73
N LEU A 89 -2.64 2.76 -1.34
CA LEU A 89 -3.47 3.57 -0.46
C LEU A 89 -3.25 3.08 0.98
N SER A 90 -2.82 3.96 1.87
CA SER A 90 -2.70 3.67 3.30
C SER A 90 -3.04 4.88 4.14
N GLU A 91 -3.38 4.61 5.40
CA GLU A 91 -3.39 5.63 6.44
C GLU A 91 -1.94 6.06 6.76
N VAL A 92 -1.76 7.34 7.01
CA VAL A 92 -0.51 7.95 7.50
C VAL A 92 -0.76 8.40 8.93
N ILE A 93 0.10 7.94 9.84
CA ILE A 93 0.00 8.25 11.27
C ILE A 93 0.69 9.59 11.51
N CYS A 94 -0.08 10.66 11.47
CA CYS A 94 0.40 12.02 11.68
C CYS A 94 -0.76 12.95 12.07
N GLU A 95 -0.44 14.12 12.59
CA GLU A 95 -1.42 15.20 12.76
C GLU A 95 -1.85 15.72 11.37
N PRO A 96 -3.13 16.06 11.14
CA PRO A 96 -3.62 16.55 9.85
C PRO A 96 -2.84 17.73 9.26
N GLU A 97 -2.34 18.62 10.12
CA GLU A 97 -1.61 19.83 9.74
C GLU A 97 -0.16 19.55 9.34
N SER A 98 0.37 18.38 9.74
CA SER A 98 1.77 18.03 9.51
C SER A 98 2.03 17.40 8.15
N ILE A 99 0.99 16.95 7.44
CA ILE A 99 1.15 16.18 6.21
C ILE A 99 1.21 17.08 4.97
N SER A 100 2.04 16.70 4.00
CA SER A 100 2.17 17.41 2.73
C SER A 100 2.52 16.47 1.59
N THR A 101 2.20 16.88 0.35
CA THR A 101 2.63 16.18 -0.86
C THR A 101 4.16 16.21 -0.98
N GLY A 102 4.76 15.09 -1.38
CA GLY A 102 6.21 14.91 -1.45
C GLY A 102 6.88 14.52 -0.13
N MET A 103 6.14 14.53 1.00
CA MET A 103 6.68 14.09 2.28
C MET A 103 7.11 12.62 2.24
N ARG A 104 8.28 12.34 2.84
CA ARG A 104 8.84 11.00 2.97
C ARG A 104 8.19 10.23 4.10
N VAL A 105 7.83 8.98 3.84
CA VAL A 105 7.17 8.10 4.80
C VAL A 105 7.83 6.71 4.84
N ARG A 106 7.58 5.98 5.91
CA ARG A 106 7.99 4.58 6.07
C ARG A 106 6.85 3.71 6.60
N SER A 107 6.82 2.45 6.19
CA SER A 107 5.83 1.47 6.64
C SER A 107 6.07 1.08 8.10
N VAL A 108 4.98 0.90 8.83
CA VAL A 108 4.97 0.32 10.18
C VAL A 108 3.81 -0.66 10.30
N PHE A 109 3.99 -1.71 11.10
CA PHE A 109 2.94 -2.68 11.36
C PHE A 109 1.95 -2.14 12.40
N ARG A 110 0.64 -2.25 12.14
CA ARG A 110 -0.43 -1.76 13.02
C ARG A 110 -1.65 -2.68 12.99
N LYS A 111 -2.44 -2.61 14.06
CA LYS A 111 -3.78 -3.20 14.12
C LYS A 111 -4.73 -2.33 13.29
N LEU A 112 -5.42 -2.96 12.33
CA LEU A 112 -6.46 -2.36 11.48
C LEU A 112 -7.87 -2.60 12.02
#